data_AF-A0AAV2YIL5-F1
#
_entry.id   AF-A0AAV2YIL5-F1
#
_cell.length_a   1.000
_cell.length_b   1.000
_cell.length_c   1.000
_cell.angle_alpha   90.00
_cell.angle_beta   90.00
_cell.angle_gamma   90.00
#
_symmetry.space_group_name_H-M   'P 1'
#
loop_
_entity.id
_entity.type
_entity.pdbx_description
1 polymer ?
#
loop_
_entity_poly.entity_id
_entity_poly.type
_entity_poly.pdbx_seq_one_letter_code
_entity_poly.pdbx_strand_id
1 'polypeptide(L)'
;MAGDLHNAVGRLRAQLKRIRYPHVPAAIEDLARNDTLLRILHFTFLDYSRHLAQFVSSKGYDLYGATDARFVASLFRLLRDEFRLFPSLTSAQFLSNHHTERKLTLVADAIMMAQKQHGELVRSQRREEAKWTNPKRYTARDEA
;
A
#
# COMPACT_ATOMS: atom_id res chain seq x y z
N MET A 1 10.09 12.75 22.75
CA MET A 1 9.44 11.43 22.78
C MET A 1 7.93 11.50 22.54
N ALA A 2 7.14 12.34 23.24
CA ALA A 2 5.70 12.48 22.91
C ALA A 2 5.41 13.17 21.56
N GLY A 3 6.31 14.05 21.09
CA GLY A 3 6.18 14.73 19.80
C GLY A 3 6.26 13.78 18.60
N ASP A 4 7.06 12.72 18.68
CA ASP A 4 7.30 11.79 17.58
C ASP A 4 6.05 10.93 17.30
N LEU A 5 5.37 10.48 18.36
CA LEU A 5 4.11 9.75 18.27
C LEU A 5 3.00 10.62 17.66
N HIS A 6 2.87 11.87 18.11
CA HIS A 6 1.86 12.80 17.58
C HIS A 6 2.09 13.08 16.09
N ASN A 7 3.36 13.27 15.70
CA ASN A 7 3.75 13.43 14.29
C ASN A 7 3.43 12.18 13.46
N ALA A 8 3.69 10.97 13.99
CA ALA A 8 3.36 9.72 13.31
C ALA A 8 1.84 9.57 13.09
N VAL A 9 1.02 9.87 14.10
CA VAL A 9 -0.44 9.88 14.01
C VAL A 9 -0.93 10.91 12.99
N GLY A 10 -0.38 12.12 13.01
CA GLY A 10 -0.70 13.18 12.05
C GLY A 10 -0.40 12.77 10.61
N ARG A 11 0.78 12.17 10.36
CA ARG A 11 1.18 11.61 9.07
C ARG A 11 0.20 10.53 8.62
N LEU A 12 -0.11 9.58 9.50
CA LEU A 12 -1.00 8.47 9.19
C LEU A 12 -2.41 8.96 8.85
N ARG A 13 -2.95 9.93 9.60
CA ARG A 13 -4.25 10.57 9.32
C ARG A 13 -4.29 11.19 7.92
N ALA A 14 -3.24 11.91 7.53
CA ALA A 14 -3.16 12.51 6.21
C ALA A 14 -3.15 11.42 5.11
N GLN A 15 -2.42 10.33 5.32
CA GLN A 15 -2.34 9.23 4.37
C GLN A 15 -3.65 8.44 4.24
N LEU A 16 -4.32 8.15 5.35
CA LEU A 16 -5.63 7.48 5.35
C LEU A 16 -6.66 8.27 4.53
N LYS A 17 -6.67 9.60 4.67
CA LYS A 17 -7.52 10.47 3.84
C LYS A 17 -7.18 10.36 2.34
N ARG A 18 -5.89 10.27 1.99
CA ARG A 18 -5.45 10.17 0.59
C ARG A 18 -5.80 8.84 -0.06
N ILE A 19 -5.78 7.74 0.69
CA ILE A 19 -6.25 6.43 0.20
C ILE A 19 -7.78 6.27 0.29
N ARG A 20 -8.50 7.29 0.77
CA ARG A 20 -9.95 7.27 1.02
C ARG A 20 -10.37 6.09 1.91
N TYR A 21 -9.59 5.85 2.96
CA TYR A 21 -9.91 4.82 3.95
C TYR A 21 -11.27 5.12 4.61
N PRO A 22 -12.18 4.14 4.70
CA PRO A 22 -13.48 4.34 5.34
C PRO A 22 -13.32 4.54 6.85
N HIS A 23 -14.18 5.34 7.48
CA HIS A 23 -14.19 5.54 8.94
C HIS A 23 -12.86 6.02 9.55
N VAL A 24 -12.18 6.98 8.90
CA VAL A 24 -10.93 7.58 9.42
C VAL A 24 -11.02 8.02 10.90
N PRO A 25 -12.08 8.70 11.39
CA PRO A 25 -12.11 9.15 12.79
C PRO A 25 -11.96 8.00 13.79
N ALA A 26 -12.75 6.94 13.64
CA ALA A 26 -12.70 5.76 14.51
C ALA A 26 -11.35 5.04 14.41
N ALA A 27 -10.78 4.94 13.21
CA ALA A 27 -9.47 4.32 13.02
C ALA A 27 -8.35 5.11 13.71
N ILE A 28 -8.44 6.44 13.76
CA ILE A 28 -7.44 7.29 14.45
C ILE A 28 -7.49 7.11 15.98
N GLU A 29 -8.68 6.95 16.55
CA GLU A 29 -8.86 6.70 17.98
C GLU A 29 -8.26 5.36 18.41
N ASP A 30 -8.38 4.34 17.56
CA ASP A 30 -7.93 2.97 17.84
C ASP A 30 -6.56 2.60 17.24
N LEU A 31 -5.70 3.57 16.89
CA LEU A 31 -4.39 3.32 16.27
C LEU A 31 -3.43 2.49 17.12
N ALA A 32 -3.65 2.41 18.43
CA ALA A 32 -2.86 1.55 19.32
C ALA A 32 -3.21 0.06 19.18
N ARG A 33 -4.37 -0.27 18.59
CA ARG A 33 -4.86 -1.65 18.45
C ARG A 33 -4.30 -2.31 17.20
N ASN A 34 -3.83 -3.54 17.34
CA ASN A 34 -3.32 -4.34 16.21
C ASN A 34 -4.41 -4.57 15.15
N ASP A 35 -5.65 -4.85 15.57
CA ASP A 35 -6.79 -5.06 14.68
C ASP A 35 -6.99 -3.87 13.73
N THR A 36 -6.86 -2.64 14.26
CA THR A 36 -7.01 -1.41 13.48
C THR A 36 -5.89 -1.25 12.47
N LEU A 37 -4.64 -1.49 12.88
CA LEU A 37 -3.48 -1.41 11.99
C LEU A 37 -3.53 -2.48 10.90
N LEU A 38 -3.97 -3.70 11.23
CA LEU A 38 -4.17 -4.78 10.28
C LEU A 38 -5.25 -4.42 9.26
N ARG A 39 -6.40 -3.90 9.70
CA ARG A 39 -7.48 -3.45 8.80
C ARG A 39 -7.01 -2.36 7.85
N ILE A 40 -6.23 -1.39 8.35
CA ILE A 40 -5.62 -0.35 7.51
C ILE A 40 -4.71 -0.97 6.45
N LEU A 41 -3.84 -1.91 6.83
CA LEU A 41 -2.92 -2.58 5.90
C LEU A 41 -3.67 -3.44 4.88
N HIS A 42 -4.66 -4.22 5.31
CA HIS A 42 -5.53 -4.99 4.43
C HIS A 42 -6.16 -4.09 3.37
N PHE A 43 -6.85 -3.02 3.80
CA PHE A 43 -7.45 -2.07 2.88
C PHE A 43 -6.40 -1.48 1.93
N THR A 44 -5.22 -1.10 2.44
CA THR A 44 -4.19 -0.44 1.64
C THR A 44 -3.64 -1.34 0.52
N PHE A 45 -3.42 -2.63 0.78
CA PHE A 45 -2.80 -3.53 -0.19
C PHE A 45 -3.80 -4.32 -1.03
N LEU A 46 -5.06 -4.44 -0.59
CA LEU A 46 -6.08 -5.27 -1.24
C LEU A 46 -7.24 -4.46 -1.83
N ASP A 47 -7.73 -3.44 -1.13
CA ASP A 47 -8.98 -2.75 -1.51
C ASP A 47 -8.75 -1.37 -2.13
N TYR A 48 -7.69 -0.67 -1.72
CA TYR A 48 -7.38 0.69 -2.15
C TYR A 48 -7.18 0.78 -3.67
N SER A 49 -6.47 -0.19 -4.27
CA SER A 49 -6.19 -0.20 -5.69
C SER A 49 -6.19 -1.61 -6.27
N ARG A 50 -7.05 -1.82 -7.28
CA ARG A 50 -7.08 -3.06 -8.07
C ARG A 50 -5.72 -3.40 -8.70
N HIS A 51 -4.99 -2.41 -9.21
CA HIS A 51 -3.66 -2.63 -9.79
C HIS A 51 -2.67 -3.11 -8.75
N LEU A 52 -2.73 -2.55 -7.54
CA LEU A 52 -1.84 -2.96 -6.45
C LEU A 52 -2.19 -4.39 -5.99
N ALA A 53 -3.46 -4.70 -5.78
CA ALA A 53 -3.90 -6.04 -5.39
C ALA A 53 -3.51 -7.10 -6.44
N GLN A 54 -3.69 -6.79 -7.73
CA GLN A 54 -3.26 -7.65 -8.83
C GLN A 54 -1.73 -7.81 -8.88
N PHE A 55 -0.97 -6.73 -8.66
CA PHE A 55 0.49 -6.80 -8.60
C PHE A 55 0.97 -7.70 -7.46
N VAL A 56 0.38 -7.57 -6.26
CA VAL A 56 0.72 -8.41 -5.11
C VAL A 56 0.42 -9.88 -5.41
N SER A 57 -0.76 -10.15 -5.96
CA SER A 57 -1.19 -11.50 -6.33
C SER A 57 -0.33 -12.10 -7.44
N SER A 58 0.01 -11.34 -8.49
CA SER A 58 0.84 -11.82 -9.61
C SER A 58 2.29 -12.10 -9.22
N LYS A 59 2.78 -11.44 -8.17
CA LYS A 59 4.08 -11.73 -7.56
C LYS A 59 4.07 -12.93 -6.61
N GLY A 60 2.92 -13.58 -6.41
CA GLY A 60 2.77 -14.78 -5.58
C GLY A 60 2.69 -14.49 -4.07
N TYR A 61 2.44 -13.25 -3.66
CA TYR A 61 2.19 -12.94 -2.26
C TYR A 61 0.73 -13.21 -1.92
N ASP A 62 0.50 -14.26 -1.13
CA ASP A 62 -0.82 -14.57 -0.62
C ASP A 62 -1.14 -13.74 0.63
N LEU A 63 -1.97 -12.72 0.41
CA LEU A 63 -2.50 -11.83 1.44
C LEU A 63 -4.01 -12.05 1.67
N TYR A 64 -4.66 -12.93 0.89
CA TYR A 64 -6.09 -13.21 1.00
C TYR A 64 -6.31 -14.43 1.90
N GLY A 65 -7.28 -14.38 2.84
CA GLY A 65 -7.65 -15.53 3.68
C GLY A 65 -6.55 -16.01 4.64
N ALA A 66 -5.45 -15.27 4.77
CA ALA A 66 -4.38 -15.56 5.71
C ALA A 66 -4.77 -15.12 7.12
N THR A 67 -4.46 -15.95 8.13
CA THR A 67 -4.43 -15.51 9.55
C THR A 67 -3.53 -14.28 9.71
N ASP A 68 -3.78 -13.41 10.70
CA ASP A 68 -3.01 -12.18 10.95
C ASP A 68 -1.48 -12.41 10.91
N ALA A 69 -0.99 -13.50 11.51
CA ALA A 69 0.43 -13.85 11.50
C ALA A 69 0.99 -14.10 10.09
N ARG A 70 0.27 -14.87 9.27
CA ARG A 70 0.64 -15.14 7.88
C ARG A 70 0.51 -13.88 7.03
N PHE A 71 -0.54 -13.09 7.24
CA PHE A 71 -0.71 -11.81 6.54
C PHE A 71 0.48 -10.89 6.78
N VAL A 72 0.84 -10.64 8.04
CA VAL A 72 1.97 -9.76 8.39
C VAL A 72 3.29 -10.32 7.86
N ALA A 73 3.51 -11.63 7.95
CA ALA A 73 4.72 -12.26 7.42
C ALA A 73 4.85 -12.12 5.89
N SER A 74 3.77 -12.37 5.16
CA SER A 74 3.72 -12.18 3.70
C SER A 74 3.88 -10.71 3.33
N LEU A 75 3.21 -9.81 4.04
CA LEU A 75 3.34 -8.37 3.83
C LEU A 75 4.77 -7.89 4.09
N PHE A 76 5.44 -8.35 5.15
CA PHE A 76 6.82 -7.95 5.44
C PHE A 76 7.83 -8.50 4.43
N ARG A 77 7.53 -9.61 3.77
CA ARG A 77 8.32 -10.08 2.61
C ARG A 77 8.10 -9.17 1.42
N LEU A 78 6.84 -8.90 1.07
CA LEU A 78 6.48 -7.95 0.00
C LEU A 78 7.15 -6.58 0.20
N LEU A 79 7.10 -6.03 1.42
CA LEU A 79 7.74 -4.76 1.79
C LEU A 79 9.26 -4.77 1.52
N ARG A 80 9.96 -5.87 1.86
CA ARG A 80 11.40 -5.97 1.65
C ARG A 80 11.78 -6.20 0.19
N ASP A 81 11.07 -7.10 -0.47
CA ASP A 81 11.46 -7.60 -1.79
C ASP A 81 11.07 -6.61 -2.89
N GLU A 82 9.84 -6.10 -2.84
CA GLU A 82 9.29 -5.23 -3.89
C GLU A 82 9.45 -3.75 -3.55
N PHE A 83 9.23 -3.37 -2.28
CA PHE A 83 9.26 -1.95 -1.87
C PHE A 83 10.60 -1.50 -1.28
N ARG A 84 11.55 -2.42 -1.05
CA ARG A 84 12.83 -2.16 -0.37
C ARG A 84 12.67 -1.45 0.99
N LEU A 85 11.51 -1.63 1.62
CA LEU A 85 11.21 -1.14 2.95
C LEU A 85 11.51 -2.27 3.94
N PHE A 86 12.50 -2.06 4.81
CA PHE A 86 12.91 -3.04 5.81
C PHE A 86 12.20 -2.75 7.14
N PRO A 87 11.23 -3.58 7.55
CA PRO A 87 10.55 -3.37 8.82
C PRO A 87 11.54 -3.44 9.98
N SER A 88 11.48 -2.48 10.89
CA SER A 88 12.26 -2.49 12.15
C SER A 88 11.70 -3.46 13.20
N LEU A 89 10.60 -4.13 12.89
CA LEU A 89 9.88 -5.07 13.74
C LEU A 89 9.80 -6.43 13.06
N THR A 90 9.80 -7.49 13.86
CA THR A 90 9.39 -8.83 13.41
C THR A 90 7.87 -8.93 13.33
N SER A 91 7.34 -9.91 12.59
CA SER A 91 5.89 -10.13 12.50
C SER A 91 5.25 -10.39 13.88
N ALA A 92 5.96 -11.10 14.77
CA ALA A 92 5.50 -11.34 16.14
C ALA A 92 5.49 -10.04 16.97
N GLN A 93 6.51 -9.18 16.84
CA GLN A 93 6.53 -7.88 17.52
C GLN A 93 5.44 -6.94 17.01
N PHE A 94 5.13 -6.99 15.72
CA PHE A 94 4.02 -6.24 15.14
C PHE A 94 2.67 -6.67 15.74
N LEU A 95 2.47 -7.97 15.98
CA LEU A 95 1.25 -8.52 16.58
C LEU A 95 1.23 -8.49 18.13
N SER A 96 2.34 -8.12 18.77
CA SER A 96 2.37 -7.93 20.23
C SER A 96 1.59 -6.68 20.65
N ASN A 97 1.31 -6.47 21.94
CA ASN A 97 0.67 -5.21 22.41
C ASN A 97 1.65 -4.05 22.61
N HIS A 98 2.93 -4.22 22.29
CA HIS A 98 3.98 -3.22 22.52
C HIS A 98 4.38 -2.53 21.20
N HIS A 99 5.33 -1.59 21.27
CA HIS A 99 5.95 -0.94 20.10
C HIS A 99 5.02 -0.08 19.21
N THR A 100 3.97 0.52 19.78
CA THR A 100 2.97 1.32 19.04
C THR A 100 3.59 2.35 18.11
N GLU A 101 4.55 3.16 18.56
CA GLU A 101 5.19 4.19 17.74
C GLU A 101 5.86 3.60 16.49
N ARG A 102 6.65 2.54 16.65
CA ARG A 102 7.34 1.88 15.53
C ARG A 102 6.34 1.27 14.55
N LYS A 103 5.23 0.73 15.05
CA LYS A 103 4.16 0.20 14.19
C LYS A 103 3.49 1.29 13.38
N LEU A 104 3.17 2.42 14.01
CA LEU A 104 2.53 3.55 13.32
C LEU A 104 3.41 4.11 12.22
N THR A 105 4.70 4.28 12.51
CA THR A 105 5.68 4.69 11.50
C THR A 105 5.76 3.68 10.36
N LEU A 106 5.85 2.37 10.67
CA LEU A 106 5.89 1.31 9.66
C LEU A 106 4.64 1.30 8.78
N VAL A 107 3.45 1.44 9.36
CA VAL A 107 2.18 1.46 8.62
C VAL A 107 2.09 2.71 7.75
N ALA A 108 2.50 3.88 8.26
CA ALA A 108 2.56 5.10 7.48
C ALA A 108 3.51 4.97 6.27
N ASP A 109 4.70 4.40 6.47
CA ASP A 109 5.65 4.18 5.38
C ASP A 109 5.13 3.14 4.37
N ALA A 110 4.45 2.08 4.84
CA ALA A 110 3.83 1.08 3.97
C ALA A 110 2.73 1.70 3.09
N ILE A 111 1.86 2.56 3.64
CA ILE A 111 0.84 3.28 2.84
C ILE A 111 1.51 4.19 1.81
N MET A 112 2.59 4.88 2.18
CA MET A 112 3.32 5.75 1.26
C MET A 112 3.86 4.95 0.06
N MET A 113 4.48 3.80 0.32
CA MET A 113 5.03 2.94 -0.73
C MET A 113 3.93 2.35 -1.60
N ALA A 114 2.81 1.91 -1.01
CA ALA A 114 1.64 1.46 -1.74
C ALA A 114 1.09 2.53 -2.70
N GLN A 115 1.01 3.79 -2.25
CA GLN A 115 0.58 4.92 -3.08
C GLN A 115 1.55 5.20 -4.23
N LYS A 116 2.86 5.17 -3.95
CA LYS A 116 3.89 5.36 -4.97
C LYS A 116 3.79 4.29 -6.05
N GLN A 117 3.70 3.03 -5.65
CA GLN A 117 3.59 1.89 -6.55
C GLN A 117 2.30 1.90 -7.36
N HIS A 118 1.17 2.23 -6.73
CA HIS A 118 -0.08 2.45 -7.45
C HIS A 118 0.11 3.48 -8.59
N GLY A 119 0.75 4.61 -8.31
CA GLY A 119 1.04 5.63 -9.32
C GLY A 119 1.97 5.14 -10.42
N GLU A 120 2.96 4.31 -10.12
CA GLU A 120 3.86 3.71 -11.11
C GLU A 120 3.16 2.68 -12.00
N LEU A 121 2.29 1.84 -11.43
CA LEU A 121 1.49 0.85 -12.16
C LEU A 121 0.51 1.52 -13.12
N VAL A 122 -0.25 2.52 -12.65
CA VAL A 122 -1.20 3.27 -13.50
C VAL A 122 -0.49 4.00 -14.63
N ARG A 123 0.66 4.63 -14.37
CA ARG A 123 1.45 5.29 -15.43
C ARG A 123 1.97 4.29 -16.45
N SER A 124 2.39 3.10 -16.02
CA SER A 124 2.89 2.06 -16.91
C SER A 124 1.79 1.56 -17.83
N GLN A 125 0.61 1.25 -17.29
CA GLN A 125 -0.55 0.86 -18.08
C GLN A 125 -0.94 1.92 -19.12
N ARG A 126 -1.02 3.20 -18.73
CA ARG A 126 -1.35 4.29 -19.67
C ARG A 126 -0.33 4.42 -20.81
N ARG A 127 0.95 4.17 -20.53
CA ARG A 127 2.00 4.19 -21.56
C ARG A 127 1.85 3.02 -22.54
N GLU A 128 1.43 1.86 -22.08
CA GLU A 128 1.15 0.70 -22.94
C GLU A 128 -0.09 0.95 -23.81
N GLU A 129 -1.16 1.47 -23.23
CA GLU A 129 -2.38 1.85 -23.96
C GLU A 129 -2.13 2.93 -25.02
N ALA A 130 -1.28 3.94 -24.71
CA ALA A 130 -0.89 5.00 -25.65
C ALA A 130 -0.05 4.48 -26.83
N LYS A 131 0.78 3.44 -26.62
CA LYS A 131 1.53 2.80 -27.71
C LYS A 131 0.60 2.06 -28.67
N TRP A 132 -0.47 1.46 -28.16
CA TRP A 132 -1.46 0.74 -28.97
C TRP A 132 -2.36 1.69 -29.77
N THR A 133 -2.69 2.87 -29.23
CA THR A 133 -3.54 3.88 -29.88
C THR A 133 -2.80 4.74 -30.91
N ASN A 134 -1.74 4.24 -31.54
CA ASN A 134 -1.15 4.84 -32.73
C ASN A 134 -1.75 4.21 -34.00
N PRO A 135 -2.93 4.64 -34.50
CA PRO A 135 -3.37 4.23 -35.82
C PRO A 135 -2.41 4.84 -36.82
N LYS A 136 -1.80 4.00 -37.66
CA LYS A 136 -1.04 4.40 -38.84
C LYS A 136 -1.75 5.58 -39.51
N ARG A 137 -1.11 6.75 -39.51
CA ARG A 137 -1.49 7.85 -40.41
C ARG A 137 -1.51 7.25 -41.82
N TYR A 138 -2.70 7.22 -42.41
CA TYR A 138 -2.94 6.74 -43.74
C TYR A 138 -1.96 7.44 -44.68
N THR A 139 -1.16 6.66 -45.39
CA THR A 139 -0.37 7.11 -46.52
C THR A 139 -1.34 7.53 -47.61
N ALA A 140 -1.71 8.81 -47.66
CA ALA A 140 -2.25 9.40 -48.88
C ALA A 140 -1.06 9.68 -49.80
N ARG A 141 -0.65 8.64 -50.52
CA ARG A 141 0.17 8.75 -51.72
C ARG A 141 -0.79 8.53 -52.88
N ASP A 142 -0.63 9.36 -53.91
CA ASP A 142 -1.11 9.20 -55.27
C ASP A 142 -2.61 9.46 -55.52
N GLU A 143 -2.88 10.62 -56.11
CA GLU A 143 -3.81 10.88 -57.23
C GLU A 143 -3.45 12.33 -57.66
N ALA A 144 -2.42 12.52 -58.52
CA ALA A 144 -2.46 12.38 -59.98
C ALA A 144 -3.46 13.34 -60.64
#